data_AF-A0A8S3X118-F1
#
_entry.id   AF-A0A8S3X118-F1
#
_cell.length_a   1.000
_cell.length_b   1.000
_cell.length_c   1.000
_cell.angle_alpha   90.00
_cell.angle_beta   90.00
_cell.angle_gamma   90.00
#
_symmetry.space_group_name_H-M   'P 1'
#
loop_
_entity.id
_entity.type
_entity.pdbx_description
1 polymer ?
#
loop_
_entity_poly.entity_id
_entity_poly.type
_entity_poly.pdbx_seq_one_letter_code
_entity_poly.pdbx_strand_id
1 'polypeptide(L)'
;MPPKKRLTLSRNSREAKRMRNVRSQESAEERAHRLNSMRVSASTSRANESFPEREMGLAGDRAKRATSRASQSSSQRELRLTIDREQHVLSREAETASHRELRLTADRERHTLSRESETYTERELRLTADRERHVLFPESETFTERELRLTANRERHVLSRESETYTKRELRLTADRERHTLSRETETYTERELRLTADRESETFTQYEDRLTNDRVHHNIIRSLEDEHEHEQRLESGREYYNFLRQKRLISLSNERLRIENIRSLKTDEQREARLTANRFRHSLNDLDVHIEDHFTNSVAWPDKYKSGFAYNLTIDYLL
;
A
#
# COMPACT_ATOMS: atom_id res chain seq x y z
N MET A 1 -9.82 -68.99 -68.18
CA MET A 1 -9.42 -68.13 -67.03
C MET A 1 -8.15 -68.69 -66.42
N PRO A 2 -7.05 -67.93 -66.30
CA PRO A 2 -5.82 -68.44 -65.68
C PRO A 2 -5.99 -68.47 -64.15
N PRO A 3 -5.45 -69.48 -63.43
CA PRO A 3 -5.58 -69.56 -61.98
C PRO A 3 -4.71 -68.48 -61.32
N LYS A 4 -5.33 -67.66 -60.47
CA LYS A 4 -4.68 -66.63 -59.67
C LYS A 4 -3.69 -67.29 -58.70
N LYS A 5 -2.40 -67.03 -58.87
CA LYS A 5 -1.34 -67.42 -57.91
C LYS A 5 -1.58 -66.70 -56.58
N ARG A 6 -2.02 -67.43 -55.55
CA ARG A 6 -2.13 -66.94 -54.17
C ARG A 6 -0.73 -66.81 -53.56
N LEU A 7 -0.22 -65.59 -53.43
CA LEU A 7 0.93 -65.27 -52.60
C LEU A 7 0.55 -65.48 -51.13
N THR A 8 1.08 -66.55 -50.53
CA THR A 8 0.84 -66.89 -49.12
C THR A 8 2.13 -66.75 -48.31
N LEU A 9 2.52 -65.51 -48.04
CA LEU A 9 3.48 -65.20 -46.97
C LEU A 9 2.74 -65.25 -45.62
N SER A 10 2.41 -66.47 -45.19
CA SER A 10 1.88 -66.74 -43.85
C SER A 10 3.04 -66.91 -42.86
N ARG A 11 2.85 -66.39 -41.64
CA ARG A 11 3.72 -66.51 -40.46
C ARG A 11 4.07 -67.97 -40.08
N ASN A 12 3.41 -68.93 -40.72
CA ASN A 12 3.59 -70.38 -40.58
C ASN A 12 4.34 -71.05 -41.75
N SER A 13 5.01 -70.30 -42.62
CA SER A 13 5.82 -70.90 -43.68
C SER A 13 6.96 -71.76 -43.11
N ARG A 14 7.29 -72.86 -43.81
CA ARG A 14 8.40 -73.78 -43.44
C ARG A 14 9.71 -73.02 -43.24
N GLU A 15 9.92 -71.98 -44.04
CA GLU A 15 11.10 -71.12 -44.01
C GLU A 15 11.14 -70.19 -42.79
N ALA A 16 10.01 -69.58 -42.41
CA ALA A 16 9.93 -68.78 -41.19
C ALA A 16 10.21 -69.64 -39.93
N LYS A 17 9.73 -70.90 -39.92
CA LYS A 17 10.04 -71.86 -38.84
C LYS A 17 11.51 -72.24 -38.81
N ARG A 18 12.12 -72.53 -39.97
CA ARG A 18 13.57 -72.81 -40.08
C ARG A 18 14.40 -71.64 -39.56
N MET A 19 14.11 -70.41 -40.00
CA MET A 19 14.83 -69.22 -39.56
C MET A 19 14.65 -68.94 -38.07
N ARG A 20 13.48 -69.25 -37.49
CA ARG A 20 13.27 -69.16 -36.04
C ARG A 20 14.17 -70.15 -35.29
N ASN A 21 14.23 -71.40 -35.75
CA ASN A 21 15.06 -72.44 -35.11
C ASN A 21 16.56 -72.10 -35.20
N VAL A 22 17.02 -71.62 -36.37
CA VAL A 22 18.40 -71.14 -36.53
C VAL A 22 18.67 -70.00 -35.55
N ARG A 23 17.80 -68.98 -35.49
CA ARG A 23 17.96 -67.84 -34.56
C ARG A 23 17.90 -68.24 -33.09
N SER A 24 17.20 -69.31 -32.72
CA SER A 24 17.17 -69.80 -31.34
C SER A 24 18.42 -70.62 -30.96
N GLN A 25 19.16 -71.11 -31.95
CA GLN A 25 20.40 -71.86 -31.76
C GLN A 25 21.66 -70.99 -31.96
N GLU A 26 21.50 -69.73 -32.41
CA GLU A 26 22.59 -68.76 -32.56
C GLU A 26 23.29 -68.53 -31.22
N SER A 27 24.63 -68.53 -31.23
CA SER A 27 25.42 -68.06 -30.09
C SER A 27 25.26 -66.56 -29.88
N ALA A 28 25.65 -66.04 -28.71
CA ALA A 28 25.63 -64.60 -28.45
C ALA A 28 26.51 -63.82 -29.44
N GLU A 29 27.66 -64.39 -29.82
CA GLU A 29 28.60 -63.80 -30.78
C GLU A 29 28.04 -63.82 -32.21
N GLU A 30 27.45 -64.93 -32.64
CA GLU A 30 26.80 -65.04 -33.96
C GLU A 30 25.62 -64.07 -34.08
N ARG A 31 24.82 -63.95 -33.01
CA ARG A 31 23.74 -62.97 -32.93
C ARG A 31 24.29 -61.54 -33.00
N ALA A 32 25.37 -61.23 -32.29
CA ALA A 32 26.00 -59.92 -32.31
C ALA A 32 26.53 -59.59 -33.72
N HIS A 33 27.22 -60.53 -34.36
CA HIS A 33 27.70 -60.37 -35.73
C HIS A 33 26.55 -60.13 -36.71
N ARG A 34 25.49 -60.95 -36.66
CA ARG A 34 24.31 -60.79 -37.52
C ARG A 34 23.65 -59.41 -37.32
N LEU A 35 23.47 -58.98 -36.06
CA LEU A 35 22.92 -57.66 -35.77
C LEU A 35 23.85 -56.53 -36.25
N ASN A 36 25.16 -56.72 -36.15
CA ASN A 36 26.13 -55.75 -36.66
C ASN A 36 26.08 -55.65 -38.19
N SER A 37 26.06 -56.78 -38.90
CA SER A 37 25.88 -56.79 -40.36
C SER A 37 24.57 -56.11 -40.79
N MET A 38 23.47 -56.34 -40.05
CA MET A 38 22.20 -55.64 -40.28
C MET A 38 22.30 -54.13 -40.04
N ARG A 39 23.01 -53.70 -38.98
CA ARG A 39 23.23 -52.27 -38.71
C ARG A 39 24.06 -51.62 -39.82
N VAL A 40 25.15 -52.25 -40.24
CA VAL A 40 26.03 -51.76 -41.32
C VAL A 40 25.25 -51.64 -42.63
N SER A 41 24.51 -52.69 -43.01
CA SER A 41 23.67 -52.65 -44.21
C SER A 41 22.62 -51.53 -44.13
N ALA A 42 21.93 -51.38 -42.99
CA ALA A 42 20.97 -50.30 -42.80
C ALA A 42 21.62 -48.90 -42.84
N SER A 43 22.83 -48.74 -42.29
CA SER A 43 23.56 -47.47 -42.38
C SER A 43 23.99 -47.15 -43.80
N THR A 44 24.46 -48.15 -44.57
CA THR A 44 24.84 -47.94 -45.98
C THR A 44 23.63 -47.59 -46.83
N SER A 45 22.47 -48.23 -46.59
CA SER A 45 21.23 -47.89 -47.30
C SER A 45 20.75 -46.48 -46.96
N ARG A 46 20.81 -46.06 -45.68
CA ARG A 46 20.45 -44.69 -45.28
C ARG A 46 21.44 -43.64 -45.79
N ALA A 47 22.72 -43.97 -45.92
CA ALA A 47 23.71 -43.03 -46.46
C ALA A 47 23.49 -42.76 -47.96
N ASN A 48 22.94 -43.74 -48.68
CA ASN A 48 22.68 -43.67 -50.11
C ASN A 48 21.23 -43.30 -50.47
N GLU A 49 20.41 -42.94 -49.48
CA GLU A 49 19.01 -42.61 -49.70
C GLU A 49 18.86 -41.26 -50.41
N SER A 50 17.94 -41.19 -51.39
CA SER A 50 17.59 -39.91 -51.99
C SER A 50 16.69 -39.09 -51.04
N PHE A 51 16.68 -37.76 -51.20
CA PHE A 51 15.79 -36.88 -50.43
C PHE A 51 14.31 -37.33 -50.39
N PRO A 52 13.65 -37.68 -51.53
CA PRO A 52 12.26 -38.13 -51.49
C PRO A 52 12.07 -39.46 -50.77
N GLU A 53 13.01 -40.40 -50.89
CA GLU A 53 12.97 -41.67 -50.15
C GLU A 53 13.11 -41.45 -48.65
N ARG A 54 14.01 -40.54 -48.25
CA ARG A 54 14.19 -40.13 -46.86
C ARG A 54 12.93 -39.51 -46.28
N GLU A 55 12.32 -38.55 -46.97
CA GLU A 55 11.08 -37.92 -46.52
C GLU A 55 9.94 -38.93 -46.42
N MET A 56 9.81 -39.84 -47.40
CA MET A 56 8.81 -40.91 -47.33
C MET A 56 9.05 -41.83 -46.13
N GLY A 57 10.31 -42.20 -45.86
CA GLY A 57 10.70 -42.99 -44.69
C GLY A 57 10.36 -42.29 -43.38
N LEU A 58 10.73 -41.02 -43.24
CA LEU A 58 10.43 -40.20 -42.06
C LEU A 58 8.93 -40.00 -41.89
N ALA A 59 8.17 -39.78 -42.96
CA ALA A 59 6.71 -39.67 -42.92
C ALA A 59 6.06 -40.99 -42.46
N GLY A 60 6.54 -42.12 -42.97
CA GLY A 60 6.11 -43.45 -42.53
C GLY A 60 6.40 -43.69 -41.04
N ASP A 61 7.57 -43.27 -40.55
CA ASP A 61 7.93 -43.39 -39.14
C ASP A 61 7.09 -42.46 -38.24
N ARG A 62 6.83 -41.22 -38.68
CA ARG A 62 5.92 -40.29 -37.99
C ARG A 62 4.52 -40.90 -37.87
N ALA A 63 4.00 -41.47 -38.96
CA ALA A 63 2.69 -42.13 -38.98
C ALA A 63 2.63 -43.34 -38.04
N LYS A 64 3.63 -44.23 -38.08
CA LYS A 64 3.72 -45.38 -37.16
C LYS A 64 3.80 -44.97 -35.69
N ARG A 65 4.55 -43.90 -35.37
CA ARG A 65 4.60 -43.36 -34.00
C ARG A 65 3.27 -42.76 -33.59
N ALA A 66 2.58 -42.04 -34.48
CA ALA A 66 1.27 -41.47 -34.20
C ALA A 66 0.24 -42.57 -33.89
N THR A 67 0.17 -43.63 -34.71
CA THR A 67 -0.74 -44.76 -34.46
C THR A 67 -0.39 -45.52 -33.18
N SER A 68 0.91 -45.72 -32.88
CA SER A 68 1.36 -46.33 -31.62
C SER A 68 0.98 -45.48 -30.40
N ARG A 69 1.12 -44.14 -30.48
CA ARG A 69 0.71 -43.22 -29.41
C ARG A 69 -0.80 -43.13 -29.25
N ALA A 70 -1.58 -43.27 -30.34
CA ALA A 70 -3.03 -43.27 -30.28
C ALA A 70 -3.60 -44.56 -29.65
N SER A 71 -2.88 -45.68 -29.80
CA SER A 71 -3.27 -46.99 -29.26
C SER A 71 -2.65 -47.34 -27.91
N GLN A 72 -1.83 -46.45 -27.32
CA GLN A 72 -1.18 -46.70 -26.03
C GLN A 72 -2.21 -46.69 -24.89
N SER A 73 -1.99 -47.52 -23.88
CA SER A 73 -2.76 -47.48 -22.62
C SER A 73 -2.39 -46.26 -21.77
N SER A 74 -3.25 -45.92 -20.78
CA SER A 74 -2.98 -44.81 -19.86
C SER A 74 -1.65 -44.96 -19.11
N SER A 75 -1.34 -46.16 -18.61
CA SER A 75 -0.08 -46.44 -17.90
C SER A 75 1.15 -46.29 -18.80
N GLN A 76 1.07 -46.76 -20.05
CA GLN A 76 2.15 -46.57 -21.03
C GLN A 76 2.35 -45.09 -21.38
N ARG A 77 1.25 -44.34 -21.50
CA ARG A 77 1.30 -42.89 -21.73
C ARG A 77 1.99 -42.18 -20.55
N GLU A 78 1.62 -42.55 -19.34
CA GLU A 78 2.18 -41.97 -18.12
C GLU A 78 3.67 -42.26 -17.99
N LEU A 79 4.08 -43.52 -18.15
CA LEU A 79 5.48 -43.92 -18.15
C LEU A 79 6.30 -43.18 -19.24
N ARG A 80 5.73 -43.01 -20.43
CA ARG A 80 6.40 -42.23 -21.49
C ARG A 80 6.57 -40.78 -21.07
N LEU A 81 5.54 -40.16 -20.49
CA LEU A 81 5.60 -38.76 -20.05
C LEU A 81 6.54 -38.58 -18.85
N THR A 82 6.67 -39.55 -17.96
CA THR A 82 7.63 -39.49 -16.85
C THR A 82 9.05 -39.53 -17.39
N ILE A 83 9.35 -40.46 -18.31
CA ILE A 83 10.65 -40.54 -18.98
C ILE A 83 10.95 -39.25 -19.76
N ASP A 84 9.98 -38.72 -20.51
CA ASP A 84 10.15 -37.47 -21.28
C ASP A 84 10.47 -36.28 -20.33
N ARG A 85 9.82 -36.21 -19.17
CA ARG A 85 10.08 -35.16 -18.14
C ARG A 85 11.45 -35.32 -17.51
N GLU A 86 11.84 -36.53 -17.12
CA GLU A 86 13.15 -36.83 -16.53
C GLU A 86 14.28 -36.47 -17.51
N GLN A 87 14.16 -36.87 -18.77
CA GLN A 87 15.13 -36.50 -19.81
C GLN A 87 15.22 -34.99 -20.00
N HIS A 88 14.09 -34.28 -19.96
CA HIS A 88 14.09 -32.83 -20.05
C HIS A 88 14.78 -32.18 -18.84
N VAL A 89 14.56 -32.68 -17.62
CA VAL A 89 15.26 -32.21 -16.41
C VAL A 89 16.76 -32.44 -16.54
N LEU A 90 17.20 -33.65 -16.91
CA LEU A 90 18.62 -33.95 -17.11
C LEU A 90 19.25 -33.06 -18.19
N SER A 91 18.52 -32.79 -19.28
CA SER A 91 18.98 -31.87 -20.33
C SER A 91 19.08 -30.42 -19.82
N ARG A 92 18.26 -30.00 -18.85
CA ARG A 92 18.33 -28.68 -18.23
C ARG A 92 19.49 -28.57 -17.24
N GLU A 93 19.76 -29.64 -16.50
CA GLU A 93 20.88 -29.70 -15.56
C GLU A 93 22.24 -29.73 -16.28
N ALA A 94 22.30 -30.38 -17.44
CA ALA A 94 23.48 -30.41 -18.30
C ALA A 94 23.64 -29.16 -19.19
N GLU A 95 22.71 -28.19 -19.11
CA GLU A 95 22.72 -26.97 -19.93
C GLU A 95 23.94 -26.10 -19.59
N THR A 96 24.72 -25.68 -20.59
CA THR A 96 25.81 -24.72 -20.36
C THR A 96 25.24 -23.35 -19.99
N ALA A 97 26.02 -22.53 -19.28
CA ALA A 97 25.60 -21.17 -18.91
C ALA A 97 25.13 -20.34 -20.13
N SER A 98 25.83 -20.46 -21.26
CA SER A 98 25.47 -19.79 -22.52
C SER A 98 24.14 -20.27 -23.11
N HIS A 99 23.88 -21.57 -23.15
CA HIS A 99 22.61 -22.11 -23.63
C HIS A 99 21.46 -21.70 -22.70
N ARG A 100 21.70 -21.73 -21.39
CA ARG A 100 20.74 -21.28 -20.38
C ARG A 100 20.39 -19.81 -20.57
N GLU A 101 21.39 -18.97 -20.83
CA GLU A 101 21.18 -17.54 -21.10
C GLU A 101 20.36 -17.33 -22.37
N LEU A 102 20.74 -17.94 -23.50
CA LEU A 102 20.01 -17.86 -24.76
C LEU A 102 18.56 -18.33 -24.64
N ARG A 103 18.31 -19.38 -23.86
CA ARG A 103 16.95 -19.81 -23.59
C ARG A 103 16.20 -18.79 -22.76
N LEU A 104 16.78 -18.28 -21.68
CA LEU A 104 16.12 -17.31 -20.83
C LEU A 104 15.87 -15.98 -21.56
N THR A 105 16.74 -15.57 -22.48
CA THR A 105 16.49 -14.41 -23.34
C THR A 105 15.33 -14.67 -24.29
N ALA A 106 15.32 -15.82 -24.97
CA ALA A 106 14.19 -16.21 -25.82
C ALA A 106 12.88 -16.34 -25.03
N ASP A 107 12.91 -16.85 -23.79
CA ASP A 107 11.74 -16.94 -22.92
C ASP A 107 11.23 -15.53 -22.53
N ARG A 108 12.14 -14.60 -22.21
CA ARG A 108 11.79 -13.19 -21.93
C ARG A 108 11.20 -12.52 -23.16
N GLU A 109 11.79 -12.68 -24.34
CA GLU A 109 11.28 -12.11 -25.60
C GLU A 109 9.89 -12.63 -25.95
N ARG A 110 9.64 -13.94 -25.80
CA ARG A 110 8.28 -14.48 -26.00
C ARG A 110 7.30 -13.89 -25.00
N HIS A 111 7.73 -13.69 -23.76
CA HIS A 111 6.87 -13.08 -22.75
C HIS A 111 6.62 -11.59 -23.04
N THR A 112 7.61 -10.81 -23.46
CA THR A 112 7.43 -9.40 -23.83
C THR A 112 6.48 -9.27 -25.01
N LEU A 113 6.69 -10.06 -26.07
CA LEU A 113 5.79 -10.09 -27.23
C LEU A 113 4.37 -10.49 -26.83
N SER A 114 4.23 -11.50 -25.96
CA SER A 114 2.91 -11.88 -25.43
C SER A 114 2.25 -10.73 -24.67
N ARG A 115 3.00 -9.98 -23.84
CA ARG A 115 2.47 -8.81 -23.12
C ARG A 115 2.10 -7.66 -24.04
N GLU A 116 2.87 -7.42 -25.09
CA GLU A 116 2.58 -6.39 -26.09
C GLU A 116 1.35 -6.72 -26.92
N SER A 117 1.09 -8.00 -27.16
CA SER A 117 -0.11 -8.48 -27.85
C SER A 117 -1.36 -8.61 -26.97
N GLU A 118 -1.26 -8.38 -25.64
CA GLU A 118 -2.41 -8.48 -24.74
C GLU A 118 -3.48 -7.45 -25.12
N THR A 119 -4.73 -7.90 -25.21
CA THR A 119 -5.88 -7.00 -25.21
C THR A 119 -6.04 -6.32 -23.85
N TYR A 120 -6.75 -5.19 -23.80
CA TYR A 120 -7.03 -4.49 -22.54
C TYR A 120 -7.68 -5.41 -21.48
N THR A 121 -8.62 -6.27 -21.91
CA THR A 121 -9.31 -7.20 -21.01
C THR A 121 -8.38 -8.28 -20.47
N GLU A 122 -7.50 -8.85 -21.31
CA GLU A 122 -6.51 -9.83 -20.86
C GLU A 122 -5.51 -9.20 -19.89
N ARG A 123 -5.07 -7.96 -20.17
CA ARG A 123 -4.19 -7.20 -19.29
C ARG A 123 -4.83 -6.96 -17.92
N GLU A 124 -6.10 -6.56 -17.88
CA GLU A 124 -6.81 -6.35 -16.61
C GLU A 124 -7.06 -7.65 -15.85
N LEU A 125 -7.44 -8.74 -16.53
CA LEU A 125 -7.57 -10.07 -15.91
C LEU A 125 -6.25 -10.54 -15.29
N ARG A 126 -5.14 -10.31 -15.98
CA ARG A 126 -3.83 -10.65 -15.45
C ARG A 126 -3.43 -9.77 -14.27
N LEU A 127 -3.65 -8.45 -14.34
CA LEU A 127 -3.34 -7.53 -13.24
C LEU A 127 -4.23 -7.78 -12.01
N THR A 128 -5.50 -8.16 -12.20
CA THR A 128 -6.38 -8.55 -11.11
C THR A 128 -5.90 -9.84 -10.46
N ALA A 129 -5.56 -10.88 -11.24
CA ALA A 129 -4.95 -12.09 -10.70
C ALA A 129 -3.62 -11.83 -9.98
N ASP A 130 -2.78 -10.91 -10.51
CA ASP A 130 -1.53 -10.50 -9.85
C ASP A 130 -1.80 -9.81 -8.51
N ARG A 131 -2.81 -8.92 -8.45
CA ARG A 131 -3.23 -8.25 -7.19
C ARG A 131 -3.78 -9.24 -6.19
N GLU A 132 -4.65 -10.16 -6.60
CA GLU A 132 -5.21 -11.21 -5.74
C GLU A 132 -4.11 -12.07 -5.11
N ARG A 133 -3.14 -12.53 -5.91
CA ARG A 133 -1.97 -13.25 -5.38
C ARG A 133 -1.17 -12.41 -4.38
N HIS A 134 -1.01 -11.11 -4.66
CA HIS A 134 -0.29 -10.20 -3.78
C HIS A 134 -1.02 -9.91 -2.45
N VAL A 135 -2.34 -10.06 -2.39
CA VAL A 135 -3.12 -9.94 -1.15
C VAL A 135 -3.06 -11.24 -0.35
N LEU A 136 -3.18 -12.39 -1.02
CA LEU A 136 -3.16 -13.70 -0.35
C LEU A 136 -1.80 -14.06 0.27
N PHE A 137 -0.70 -13.62 -0.34
CA PHE A 137 0.64 -13.95 0.15
C PHE A 137 0.92 -13.37 1.56
N PRO A 138 0.71 -12.05 1.83
CA PRO A 138 0.82 -11.50 3.18
C PRO A 138 -0.12 -12.11 4.23
N GLU A 139 -1.30 -12.60 3.82
CA GLU A 139 -2.27 -13.22 4.75
C GLU A 139 -1.80 -14.58 5.27
N SER A 140 -0.95 -15.27 4.50
CA SER A 140 -0.39 -16.58 4.84
C SER A 140 1.07 -16.51 5.31
N GLU A 141 1.67 -15.31 5.35
CA GLU A 141 3.04 -15.09 5.84
C GLU A 141 3.17 -15.46 7.32
N THR A 142 4.25 -16.19 7.64
CA THR A 142 4.70 -16.33 9.03
C THR A 142 5.27 -15.00 9.54
N PHE A 143 5.33 -14.84 10.87
CA PHE A 143 5.91 -13.64 11.48
C PHE A 143 7.34 -13.34 11.00
N THR A 144 8.16 -14.38 10.85
CA THR A 144 9.54 -14.26 10.37
C THR A 144 9.62 -13.82 8.91
N GLU A 145 8.76 -14.36 8.05
CA GLU A 145 8.70 -13.95 6.64
C GLU A 145 8.23 -12.51 6.50
N ARG A 146 7.24 -12.10 7.31
CA ARG A 146 6.75 -10.73 7.36
C ARG A 146 7.85 -9.75 7.78
N GLU A 147 8.60 -10.07 8.84
CA GLU A 147 9.72 -9.23 9.28
C GLU A 147 10.80 -9.13 8.20
N LEU A 148 11.20 -10.25 7.58
CA LEU A 148 12.18 -10.25 6.48
C LEU A 148 11.70 -9.42 5.27
N ARG A 149 10.41 -9.49 4.93
CA ARG A 149 9.84 -8.67 3.84
C ARG A 149 9.86 -7.19 4.21
N LEU A 150 9.52 -6.83 5.45
CA LEU A 150 9.51 -5.45 5.91
C LEU A 150 10.93 -4.87 6.02
N THR A 151 11.91 -5.63 6.51
CA THR A 151 13.31 -5.20 6.55
C THR A 151 13.86 -5.00 5.14
N ALA A 152 13.66 -5.96 4.23
CA ALA A 152 14.07 -5.82 2.83
C ALA A 152 13.39 -4.63 2.14
N ASN A 153 12.12 -4.34 2.44
CA ASN A 153 11.43 -3.16 1.95
C ASN A 153 12.04 -1.85 2.48
N ARG A 154 12.36 -1.78 3.77
CA ARG A 154 13.01 -0.61 4.38
C ARG A 154 14.39 -0.38 3.77
N GLU A 155 15.19 -1.42 3.62
CA GLU A 155 16.51 -1.35 2.97
C GLU A 155 16.43 -0.85 1.53
N ARG A 156 15.52 -1.42 0.72
CA ARG A 156 15.27 -0.92 -0.64
C ARG A 156 14.86 0.55 -0.66
N HIS A 157 14.05 0.99 0.30
CA HIS A 157 13.63 2.38 0.39
C HIS A 157 14.82 3.30 0.75
N VAL A 158 15.69 2.88 1.66
CA VAL A 158 16.90 3.64 2.02
C VAL A 158 17.83 3.76 0.83
N LEU A 159 18.15 2.64 0.15
CA LEU A 159 18.98 2.64 -1.05
C LEU A 159 18.37 3.48 -2.19
N SER A 160 17.05 3.42 -2.36
CA SER A 160 16.36 4.28 -3.31
C SER A 160 16.55 5.76 -2.97
N ARG A 161 16.44 6.15 -1.69
CA ARG A 161 16.64 7.54 -1.24
C ARG A 161 18.09 8.00 -1.40
N GLU A 162 19.06 7.13 -1.13
CA GLU A 162 20.48 7.45 -1.27
C GLU A 162 20.90 7.63 -2.74
N SER A 163 20.26 6.89 -3.64
CA SER A 163 20.50 6.97 -5.09
C SER A 163 19.59 7.97 -5.82
N GLU A 164 18.75 8.74 -5.10
CA GLU A 164 17.89 9.77 -5.70
C GLU A 164 18.74 10.90 -6.30
N THR A 165 18.41 11.28 -7.55
CA THR A 165 18.92 12.53 -8.11
C THR A 165 18.28 13.71 -7.40
N TYR A 166 18.95 14.88 -7.40
CA TYR A 166 18.43 16.11 -6.81
C TYR A 166 16.98 16.42 -7.23
N THR A 167 16.69 16.28 -8.53
CA THR A 167 15.34 16.51 -9.09
C THR A 167 14.29 15.57 -8.52
N LYS A 168 14.60 14.28 -8.37
CA LYS A 168 13.68 13.29 -7.77
C LYS A 168 13.46 13.58 -6.29
N ARG A 169 14.51 13.97 -5.57
CA ARG A 169 14.43 14.34 -4.16
C ARG A 169 13.52 15.55 -3.95
N GLU A 170 13.67 16.60 -4.77
CA GLU A 170 12.81 17.78 -4.69
C GLU A 170 11.35 17.44 -5.01
N LEU A 171 11.08 16.71 -6.09
CA LEU A 171 9.71 16.26 -6.42
C LEU A 171 9.07 15.44 -5.30
N ARG A 172 9.84 14.57 -4.64
CA ARG A 172 9.34 13.81 -3.49
C ARG A 172 9.02 14.72 -2.31
N LEU A 173 9.92 15.67 -1.98
CA LEU A 173 9.70 16.61 -0.88
C LEU A 173 8.54 17.57 -1.15
N THR A 174 8.33 18.02 -2.39
CA THR A 174 7.15 18.82 -2.75
C THR A 174 5.88 18.01 -2.59
N ALA A 175 5.84 16.77 -3.10
CA ALA A 175 4.69 15.88 -2.92
C ALA A 175 4.42 15.56 -1.43
N ASP A 176 5.46 15.39 -0.62
CA ASP A 176 5.33 15.19 0.83
C ASP A 176 4.72 16.44 1.50
N ARG A 177 5.16 17.65 1.13
CA ARG A 177 4.60 18.91 1.62
C ARG A 177 3.13 19.07 1.20
N GLU A 178 2.80 18.83 -0.05
CA GLU A 178 1.42 18.89 -0.59
C GLU A 178 0.49 17.90 0.11
N ARG A 179 0.95 16.67 0.38
CA ARG A 179 0.19 15.70 1.17
C ARG A 179 -0.07 16.20 2.58
N HIS A 180 0.93 16.81 3.22
CA HIS A 180 0.77 17.37 4.56
C HIS A 180 -0.18 18.57 4.58
N THR A 181 -0.13 19.45 3.59
CA THR A 181 -1.07 20.59 3.50
C THR A 181 -2.49 20.09 3.29
N LEU A 182 -2.70 19.16 2.37
CA LEU A 182 -4.03 18.59 2.10
C LEU A 182 -4.57 17.82 3.31
N SER A 183 -3.72 17.08 4.03
CA SER A 183 -4.10 16.46 5.30
C SER A 183 -4.55 17.50 6.32
N ARG A 184 -3.84 18.63 6.44
CA ARG A 184 -4.20 19.72 7.37
C ARG A 184 -5.48 20.45 6.98
N GLU A 185 -5.76 20.59 5.69
CA GLU A 185 -6.98 21.22 5.18
C GLU A 185 -8.22 20.34 5.39
N THR A 186 -8.03 19.03 5.40
CA THR A 186 -9.10 18.04 5.60
C THR A 186 -9.26 17.59 7.05
N GLU A 187 -8.37 18.02 7.96
CA GLU A 187 -8.46 17.77 9.40
C GLU A 187 -9.80 18.30 9.96
N THR A 188 -10.51 17.43 10.68
CA THR A 188 -11.62 17.85 11.53
C THR A 188 -11.09 18.66 12.72
N TYR A 189 -11.96 19.46 13.36
CA TYR A 189 -11.57 20.26 14.54
C TYR A 189 -10.92 19.40 15.64
N THR A 190 -11.46 18.21 15.90
CA THR A 190 -10.94 17.26 16.89
C THR A 190 -9.57 16.71 16.53
N GLU A 191 -9.33 16.37 15.27
CA GLU A 191 -8.03 15.89 14.79
C GLU A 191 -6.96 16.98 14.86
N ARG A 192 -7.34 18.21 14.51
CA ARG A 192 -6.45 19.37 14.63
C ARG A 192 -6.05 19.63 16.08
N GLU A 193 -7.00 19.58 17.03
CA GLU A 193 -6.68 19.77 18.45
C GLU A 193 -5.82 18.62 19.00
N LEU A 194 -6.08 17.36 18.62
CA LEU A 194 -5.23 16.23 18.98
C LEU A 194 -3.82 16.35 18.43
N ARG A 195 -3.66 16.80 17.18
CA ARG A 195 -2.33 17.06 16.61
C ARG A 195 -1.62 18.19 17.35
N LEU A 196 -2.29 19.32 17.57
CA LEU A 196 -1.67 20.46 18.27
C LEU A 196 -1.35 20.16 19.73
N THR A 197 -2.10 19.28 20.39
CA THR A 197 -1.79 18.81 21.75
C THR A 197 -0.61 17.84 21.72
N ALA A 198 -0.59 16.87 20.80
CA ALA A 198 0.56 15.99 20.60
C ALA A 198 1.84 16.76 20.24
N ASP A 199 1.75 17.78 19.39
CA ASP A 199 2.87 18.67 19.05
C ASP A 199 3.41 19.34 20.33
N ARG A 200 2.53 19.88 21.19
CA ARG A 200 2.90 20.50 22.49
C ARG A 200 3.47 19.51 23.50
N GLU A 201 2.97 18.27 23.52
CA GLU A 201 3.44 17.22 24.44
C GLU A 201 4.77 16.62 24.00
N SER A 202 5.05 16.60 22.70
CA SER A 202 6.31 16.14 22.12
C SER A 202 7.44 17.19 22.22
N GLU A 203 7.09 18.46 22.42
CA GLU A 203 8.05 19.53 22.64
C GLU A 203 8.73 19.40 24.00
N THR A 204 10.05 19.27 23.99
CA THR A 204 10.83 19.39 25.22
C THR A 204 10.84 20.84 25.71
N PHE A 205 11.00 21.05 27.02
CA PHE A 205 11.07 22.41 27.61
C PHE A 205 12.12 23.30 26.93
N THR A 206 13.26 22.74 26.54
CA THR A 206 14.31 23.46 25.82
C THR A 206 13.88 23.86 24.41
N GLN A 207 13.20 22.97 23.68
CA GLN A 207 12.66 23.29 22.35
C GLN A 207 11.56 24.35 22.42
N TYR A 208 10.75 24.33 23.47
CA TYR A 208 9.72 25.35 23.72
C TYR A 208 10.36 26.73 23.93
N GLU A 209 11.36 26.84 24.80
CA GLU A 209 12.09 28.09 25.05
C GLU A 209 12.87 28.56 23.81
N ASP A 210 13.50 27.65 23.07
CA ASP A 210 14.18 27.95 21.82
C ASP A 210 13.21 28.48 20.76
N ARG A 211 12.00 27.90 20.65
CA ARG A 211 10.97 28.44 19.75
C ARG A 211 10.54 29.84 20.20
N LEU A 212 10.25 30.02 21.49
CA LEU A 212 9.77 31.30 22.01
C LEU A 212 10.81 32.42 21.85
N THR A 213 12.09 32.09 22.05
CA THR A 213 13.20 33.01 21.83
C THR A 213 13.38 33.31 20.36
N ASN A 214 13.32 32.30 19.48
CA ASN A 214 13.36 32.51 18.04
C ASN A 214 12.19 33.35 17.54
N ASP A 215 10.97 33.11 18.01
CA ASP A 215 9.78 33.92 17.65
C ASP A 215 9.95 35.38 18.08
N ARG A 216 10.50 35.62 19.29
CA ARG A 216 10.81 36.97 19.77
C ARG A 216 11.87 37.64 18.91
N VAL A 217 12.96 36.93 18.59
CA VAL A 217 14.03 37.43 17.74
C VAL A 217 13.50 37.74 16.34
N HIS A 218 12.71 36.84 15.75
CA HIS A 218 12.13 37.02 14.43
C HIS A 218 11.17 38.21 14.39
N HIS A 219 10.33 38.38 15.42
CA HIS A 219 9.45 39.53 15.55
C HIS A 219 10.23 40.84 15.73
N ASN A 220 11.34 40.82 16.49
CA ASN A 220 12.21 41.98 16.64
C ASN A 220 12.95 42.33 15.33
N ILE A 221 13.40 41.32 14.58
CA ILE A 221 14.03 41.52 13.26
C ILE A 221 13.03 42.13 12.29
N ILE A 222 11.81 41.58 12.19
CA ILE A 222 10.74 42.15 11.37
C ILE A 222 10.51 43.61 11.77
N ARG A 223 10.37 43.90 13.07
CA ARG A 223 10.20 45.27 13.57
C ARG A 223 11.37 46.20 13.25
N SER A 224 12.60 45.69 13.20
CA SER A 224 13.79 46.49 12.85
C SER A 224 13.93 46.77 11.36
N LEU A 225 13.24 45.98 10.53
CA LEU A 225 13.20 46.11 9.07
C LEU A 225 11.92 46.79 8.56
N GLU A 226 10.95 47.05 9.44
CA GLU A 226 9.73 47.80 9.13
C GLU A 226 10.10 49.24 8.74
N ASP A 227 9.69 49.66 7.55
CA ASP A 227 9.74 51.07 7.15
C ASP A 227 8.70 51.87 7.96
N GLU A 228 8.90 53.19 8.10
CA GLU A 228 8.04 54.08 8.90
C GLU A 228 6.56 53.99 8.50
N HIS A 229 6.28 53.80 7.21
CA HIS A 229 4.94 53.59 6.69
C HIS A 229 4.32 52.24 7.10
N GLU A 230 5.09 51.15 7.08
CA GLU A 230 4.62 49.82 7.51
C GLU A 230 4.36 49.80 9.02
N HIS A 231 5.21 50.51 9.78
CA HIS A 231 5.04 50.70 11.21
C HIS A 231 3.72 51.41 11.55
N GLU A 232 3.43 52.52 10.86
CA GLU A 232 2.18 53.26 11.01
C GLU A 232 0.97 52.41 10.64
N GLN A 233 1.02 51.70 9.51
CA GLN A 233 -0.05 50.78 9.09
C GLN A 233 -0.30 49.68 10.14
N ARG A 234 0.75 49.11 10.74
CA ARG A 234 0.61 48.11 11.81
C ARG A 234 -0.04 48.70 13.06
N LEU A 235 0.36 49.90 13.46
CA LEU A 235 -0.25 50.59 14.61
C LEU A 235 -1.71 50.95 14.34
N GLU A 236 -2.03 51.42 13.14
CA GLU A 236 -3.39 51.75 12.71
C GLU A 236 -4.26 50.50 12.67
N SER A 237 -3.80 49.43 12.02
CA SER A 237 -4.46 48.12 12.02
C SER A 237 -4.67 47.58 13.44
N GLY A 238 -3.69 47.78 14.33
CA GLY A 238 -3.81 47.41 15.75
C GLY A 238 -4.87 48.24 16.49
N ARG A 239 -4.94 49.55 16.23
CA ARG A 239 -5.99 50.43 16.78
C ARG A 239 -7.37 50.06 16.25
N GLU A 240 -7.48 49.80 14.96
CA GLU A 240 -8.72 49.34 14.32
C GLU A 240 -9.20 48.02 14.92
N TYR A 241 -8.30 47.04 15.06
CA TYR A 241 -8.63 45.76 15.68
C TYR A 241 -9.09 45.92 17.14
N TYR A 242 -8.40 46.76 17.91
CA TYR A 242 -8.81 47.08 19.28
C TYR A 242 -10.20 47.76 19.32
N ASN A 243 -10.44 48.71 18.43
CA ASN A 243 -11.72 49.40 18.30
C ASN A 243 -12.84 48.41 17.90
N PHE A 244 -12.57 47.50 16.98
CA PHE A 244 -13.49 46.43 16.58
C PHE A 244 -13.85 45.53 17.76
N LEU A 245 -12.85 45.04 18.51
CA LEU A 245 -13.10 44.23 19.72
C LEU A 245 -13.90 44.99 20.78
N ARG A 246 -13.59 46.28 20.97
CA ARG A 246 -14.32 47.16 21.89
C ARG A 246 -15.77 47.35 21.45
N GLN A 247 -16.03 47.61 20.18
CA GLN A 247 -17.39 47.74 19.63
C GLN A 247 -18.16 46.43 19.73
N LYS A 248 -17.55 45.30 19.40
CA LYS A 248 -18.15 43.97 19.56
C LYS A 248 -18.56 43.72 21.01
N ARG A 249 -17.71 44.10 21.97
CA ARG A 249 -18.03 44.03 23.40
C ARG A 249 -19.18 44.97 23.78
N LEU A 250 -19.18 46.21 23.28
CA LEU A 250 -20.27 47.17 23.54
C LEU A 250 -21.61 46.69 22.98
N ILE A 251 -21.62 46.13 21.76
CA ILE A 251 -22.82 45.53 21.15
C ILE A 251 -23.30 44.35 21.99
N SER A 252 -22.38 43.45 22.39
CA SER A 252 -22.73 42.33 23.27
C SER A 252 -23.35 42.80 24.59
N LEU A 253 -22.78 43.82 25.23
CA LEU A 253 -23.33 44.41 26.45
C LEU A 253 -24.68 45.10 26.22
N SER A 254 -24.86 45.77 25.08
CA SER A 254 -26.13 46.40 24.70
C SER A 254 -27.23 45.36 24.48
N ASN A 255 -26.92 44.29 23.75
CA ASN A 255 -27.85 43.18 23.52
C ASN A 255 -28.23 42.50 24.84
N GLU A 256 -27.28 42.33 25.76
CA GLU A 256 -27.57 41.78 27.08
C GLU A 256 -28.45 42.74 27.91
N ARG A 257 -28.23 44.06 27.82
CA ARG A 257 -29.13 45.05 28.45
C ARG A 257 -30.55 44.99 27.90
N LEU A 258 -30.71 44.92 26.58
CA LEU A 258 -32.02 44.77 25.94
C LEU A 258 -32.69 43.45 26.30
N ARG A 259 -31.93 42.35 26.38
CA ARG A 259 -32.42 41.06 26.88
C ARG A 259 -32.96 41.19 28.30
N ILE A 260 -32.20 41.85 29.19
CA ILE A 260 -32.63 42.12 30.57
C ILE A 260 -33.87 43.01 30.60
N GLU A 261 -33.95 44.02 29.73
CA GLU A 261 -35.10 44.93 29.65
C GLU A 261 -36.36 44.22 29.14
N ASN A 262 -36.26 43.38 28.11
CA ASN A 262 -37.35 42.53 27.65
C ASN A 262 -37.83 41.57 28.75
N ILE A 263 -36.90 40.99 29.52
CA ILE A 263 -37.27 40.18 30.69
C ILE A 263 -38.00 41.04 31.73
N ARG A 264 -37.61 42.31 31.92
CA ARG A 264 -38.28 43.23 32.86
C ARG A 264 -39.65 43.69 32.36
N SER A 265 -39.83 43.91 31.06
CA SER A 265 -41.09 44.36 30.47
C SER A 265 -42.16 43.26 30.53
N LEU A 266 -41.76 42.00 30.41
CA LEU A 266 -42.63 40.82 30.54
C LEU A 266 -43.02 40.47 31.99
N LYS A 267 -42.48 41.15 33.01
CA LYS A 267 -42.89 40.95 34.41
C LYS A 267 -44.22 41.63 34.69
N THR A 268 -45.13 40.89 35.34
CA THR A 268 -46.37 41.40 35.92
C THR A 268 -46.08 42.39 37.05
N ASP A 269 -47.03 43.27 37.36
CA ASP A 269 -46.85 44.31 38.38
C ASP A 269 -46.54 43.73 39.77
N GLU A 270 -47.15 42.59 40.13
CA GLU A 270 -46.81 41.84 41.36
C GLU A 270 -45.35 41.37 41.40
N GLN A 271 -44.81 40.89 40.28
CA GLN A 271 -43.41 40.46 40.19
C GLN A 271 -42.43 41.64 40.18
N ARG A 272 -42.87 42.83 39.73
CA ARG A 272 -42.09 44.07 39.83
C ARG A 272 -42.07 44.58 41.26
N GLU A 273 -43.21 44.58 41.95
CA GLU A 273 -43.30 44.93 43.37
C GLU A 273 -42.48 43.99 44.24
N ALA A 274 -42.58 42.67 44.05
CA ALA A 274 -41.77 41.68 44.78
C ALA A 274 -40.25 41.87 44.59
N ARG A 275 -39.81 42.34 43.41
CA ARG A 275 -38.39 42.66 43.18
C ARG A 275 -37.99 43.99 43.80
N LEU A 276 -38.85 45.00 43.76
CA LEU A 276 -38.59 46.29 44.39
C LEU A 276 -38.56 46.16 45.91
N THR A 277 -39.44 45.35 46.50
CA THR A 277 -39.38 45.00 47.92
C THR A 277 -38.12 44.22 48.25
N ALA A 278 -37.73 43.22 47.45
CA ALA A 278 -36.48 42.49 47.64
C ALA A 278 -35.22 43.38 47.51
N ASN A 279 -35.20 44.32 46.56
CA ASN A 279 -34.10 45.28 46.41
C ASN A 279 -34.08 46.32 47.53
N ARG A 280 -35.24 46.79 48.01
CA ARG A 280 -35.35 47.62 49.21
C ARG A 280 -34.90 46.86 50.45
N PHE A 281 -35.20 45.56 50.54
CA PHE A 281 -34.74 44.69 51.62
C PHE A 281 -33.21 44.53 51.58
N ARG A 282 -32.62 44.32 50.40
CA ARG A 282 -31.15 44.28 50.20
C ARG A 282 -30.47 45.61 50.51
N HIS A 283 -31.05 46.73 50.09
CA HIS A 283 -30.52 48.04 50.44
C HIS A 283 -30.68 48.34 51.94
N SER A 284 -31.80 47.94 52.56
CA SER A 284 -31.95 48.07 54.02
C SER A 284 -30.99 47.16 54.78
N LEU A 285 -30.68 45.96 54.26
CA LEU A 285 -29.67 45.08 54.85
C LEU A 285 -28.27 45.68 54.71
N ASN A 286 -27.93 46.25 53.55
CA ASN A 286 -26.66 46.94 53.36
C ASN A 286 -26.56 48.25 54.16
N ASP A 287 -27.67 48.97 54.40
CA ASP A 287 -27.70 50.18 55.24
C ASP A 287 -27.74 49.85 56.73
N LEU A 288 -28.28 48.68 57.13
CA LEU A 288 -28.15 48.13 58.49
C LEU A 288 -26.73 47.59 58.76
N ASP A 289 -26.02 47.11 57.74
CA ASP A 289 -24.60 46.72 57.82
C ASP A 289 -23.65 47.92 57.93
N VAL A 290 -24.13 49.15 57.70
CA VAL A 290 -23.34 50.40 57.86
C VAL A 290 -23.52 51.01 59.26
N HIS A 291 -24.31 50.41 60.16
CA HIS A 291 -24.55 50.91 61.53
C HIS A 291 -24.37 49.88 62.66
N ILE A 292 -23.59 48.83 62.42
CA ILE A 292 -23.07 47.96 63.49
C ILE A 292 -21.55 47.81 63.27
N GLU A 293 -20.78 48.19 64.29
CA GLU A 293 -19.30 48.20 64.38
C GLU A 293 -18.57 49.49 63.97
N ASP A 294 -18.83 50.58 64.71
CA ASP A 294 -17.71 51.41 65.18
C ASP A 294 -17.21 50.82 66.50
N HIS A 295 -15.88 50.69 66.61
CA HIS A 295 -15.09 50.01 67.65
C HIS A 295 -14.86 48.50 67.44
N PHE A 296 -13.84 48.13 66.64
CA PHE A 296 -12.58 47.52 67.15
C PHE A 296 -11.64 47.16 65.97
N THR A 297 -10.52 47.90 65.90
CA THR A 297 -9.16 47.46 65.52
C THR A 297 -8.89 46.47 64.37
N ASN A 298 -7.92 46.90 63.55
CA ASN A 298 -6.82 46.13 62.94
C ASN A 298 -7.00 45.48 61.56
N SER A 299 -6.26 46.05 60.60
CA SER A 299 -5.34 45.35 59.70
C SER A 299 -5.91 44.18 58.89
N VAL A 300 -6.31 44.46 57.63
CA VAL A 300 -6.19 43.47 56.56
C VAL A 300 -5.65 44.12 55.29
N ALA A 301 -4.55 43.57 54.82
CA ALA A 301 -3.84 43.91 53.60
C ALA A 301 -4.68 43.61 52.35
N TRP A 302 -4.53 44.47 51.35
CA TRP A 302 -5.07 44.28 49.99
C TRP A 302 -4.54 42.98 49.38
N PRO A 303 -5.38 42.07 48.84
CA PRO A 303 -4.89 40.92 48.08
C PRO A 303 -4.47 41.34 46.67
N ASP A 304 -3.26 40.92 46.34
CA ASP A 304 -2.55 41.15 45.08
C ASP A 304 -3.31 40.59 43.86
N LYS A 305 -3.22 41.31 42.73
CA LYS A 305 -4.02 41.12 41.51
C LYS A 305 -3.61 39.93 40.61
N TYR A 306 -2.90 38.94 41.15
CA TYR A 306 -2.38 37.80 40.38
C TYR A 306 -2.90 36.49 40.94
N LYS A 307 -4.14 36.09 40.58
CA LYS A 307 -4.68 34.69 40.56
C LYS A 307 -6.22 34.63 40.41
N SER A 308 -6.85 35.40 39.52
CA SER A 308 -8.25 35.15 39.16
C SER A 308 -8.34 34.31 37.89
N GLY A 309 -8.11 33.00 38.03
CA GLY A 309 -8.69 32.03 37.10
C GLY A 309 -10.21 32.07 37.29
N PHE A 310 -10.90 32.73 36.37
CA PHE A 310 -12.36 32.82 36.37
C PHE A 310 -12.95 31.42 36.12
N ALA A 311 -13.23 30.69 37.19
CA ALA A 311 -14.21 29.60 37.19
C ALA A 311 -15.59 30.23 37.42
N TYR A 312 -16.35 30.43 36.33
CA TYR A 312 -17.77 30.75 36.42
C TYR A 312 -18.52 29.50 36.90
N ASN A 313 -18.73 29.37 38.22
CA ASN A 313 -19.73 28.45 38.73
C ASN A 313 -21.11 29.11 38.59
N LEU A 314 -21.81 28.77 37.51
CA LEU A 314 -23.25 28.94 37.36
C LEU A 314 -23.95 27.95 38.31
N THR A 315 -24.35 28.40 39.50
CA THR A 315 -25.35 27.70 40.31
C THR A 315 -26.72 27.95 39.70
N ILE A 316 -27.26 26.93 39.02
CA ILE A 316 -28.65 26.84 38.60
C ILE A 316 -29.39 26.11 39.71
N ASP A 317 -30.18 26.84 40.50
CA ASP A 317 -31.08 26.24 41.50
C ASP A 317 -32.35 25.76 40.80
N TYR A 318 -32.54 24.45 40.74
CA TYR A 318 -33.85 23.84 40.48
C TYR A 318 -34.60 23.76 41.81
N LEU A 319 -35.71 24.49 41.91
CA LEU A 319 -36.71 24.28 42.96
C LEU A 319 -37.53 23.03 42.59
N LEU A 320 -37.55 22.06 43.50
CA LEU A 320 -38.46 20.91 43.51
C LEU A 320 -39.87 21.34 43.91
#